data_AF-A0A661QP56-F1
#
_entry.id   AF-A0A661QP56-F1
#
_cell.length_a   1.000
_cell.length_b   1.000
_cell.length_c   1.000
_cell.angle_alpha   90.00
_cell.angle_beta   90.00
_cell.angle_gamma   90.00
#
_symmetry.space_group_name_H-M   'P 1'
#
loop_
_entity.id
_entity.type
_entity.pdbx_description
1 polymer ?
#
loop_
_entity_poly.entity_id
_entity_poly.type
_entity_poly.pdbx_seq_one_letter_code
_entity_poly.pdbx_strand_id
1 'polypeptide(L)'
;FYQSSYGTIPGDSAMIRLVRRASKPEVRSVNAGSNKEIPLPHGEGTFVVLEIKDNFMNMGPAVLIKVKPKQGDQIRFWVFQHHERISRQFPGIFDRFPKLNPSAFKPYTFLLEGIESKYYTGLQVSKDPGVPVVWAGFFLIVAGLFITFFTSHRRLWIKVLQQDGKSEISVAGMANKNPVGLEREIHELLGELKASLGERKNA
;
A
#
# COMPACT_ATOMS: atom_id res chain seq x y z
N PHE A 1 -18.30 -9.37 12.47
CA PHE A 1 -17.16 -10.09 13.09
C PHE A 1 -15.95 -9.93 12.19
N TYR A 2 -14.96 -9.12 12.60
CA TYR A 2 -13.72 -8.92 11.84
C TYR A 2 -12.73 -9.99 12.30
N GLN A 3 -12.56 -11.05 11.51
CA GLN A 3 -11.58 -12.09 11.81
C GLN A 3 -10.29 -11.76 11.04
N SER A 4 -9.42 -10.95 11.65
CA SER A 4 -8.06 -10.79 11.17
C SER A 4 -7.26 -12.05 11.49
N SER A 5 -6.96 -12.84 10.45
CA SER A 5 -6.00 -13.93 10.58
C SER A 5 -4.60 -13.34 10.71
N TYR A 6 -4.10 -13.22 11.94
CA TYR A 6 -2.69 -12.97 12.19
C TYR A 6 -1.92 -14.26 11.97
N GLY A 7 -0.98 -14.25 11.03
CA GLY A 7 -0.13 -15.39 10.71
C GLY A 7 1.33 -14.96 10.59
N THR A 8 2.23 -15.79 11.08
CA THR A 8 3.67 -15.68 10.79
C THR A 8 3.97 -16.58 9.60
N ILE A 9 4.58 -16.03 8.56
CA ILE A 9 5.23 -16.82 7.51
C ILE A 9 6.71 -16.90 7.91
N PRO A 10 7.36 -18.07 7.82
CA PRO A 10 8.80 -18.15 8.02
C PRO A 10 9.45 -17.18 7.03
N GLY A 11 10.20 -16.21 7.56
CA GLY A 11 10.98 -15.32 6.72
C GLY A 11 12.10 -16.09 6.03
N ASP A 12 12.71 -15.45 5.04
CA ASP A 12 13.76 -16.07 4.22
C ASP A 12 15.10 -16.18 4.95
N SER A 13 15.17 -15.98 6.26
CA SER A 13 16.41 -15.92 7.04
C SER A 13 16.31 -16.66 8.37
N ALA A 14 17.41 -17.31 8.74
CA ALA A 14 17.57 -17.99 10.02
C ALA A 14 18.85 -17.54 10.72
N MET A 15 18.76 -17.27 12.02
CA MET A 15 19.91 -16.98 12.86
C MET A 15 20.58 -18.29 13.28
N ILE A 16 21.78 -18.51 12.76
CA ILE A 16 22.56 -19.72 13.00
C ILE A 16 23.77 -19.35 13.85
N ARG A 17 23.91 -20.03 14.97
CA ARG A 17 25.09 -19.95 15.83
C ARG A 17 26.00 -21.12 15.52
N LEU A 18 27.19 -20.81 15.05
CA LEU A 18 28.26 -21.78 14.84
C LEU A 18 29.12 -21.82 16.09
N VAL A 19 29.32 -23.01 16.64
CA VAL A 19 30.22 -23.28 17.76
C VAL A 19 31.32 -24.20 17.25
N ARG A 20 32.56 -23.72 17.24
CA ARG A 20 33.73 -24.52 16.88
C ARG A 20 34.29 -25.17 18.14
N ARG A 21 34.19 -26.50 18.26
CA ARG A 21 34.85 -27.26 19.33
C ARG A 21 36.24 -27.67 18.87
N ALA A 22 37.15 -26.70 18.85
CA ALA A 22 38.58 -26.89 18.66
C ALA A 22 39.34 -26.42 19.92
N SER A 23 40.67 -26.42 19.87
CA SER A 23 41.55 -26.02 20.98
C SER A 23 41.24 -24.63 21.56
N LYS A 24 40.58 -23.76 20.79
CA LYS A 24 39.94 -22.53 21.26
C LYS A 24 38.45 -22.58 20.87
N PRO A 25 37.52 -22.62 21.84
CA PRO A 25 36.10 -22.57 21.54
C PRO A 25 35.74 -21.19 21.00
N GLU A 26 35.30 -21.15 19.75
CA GLU A 26 34.86 -19.92 19.08
C GLU A 26 33.37 -20.03 18.78
N VAL A 27 32.65 -18.97 19.10
CA VAL A 27 31.21 -18.85 18.87
C VAL A 27 30.97 -17.70 17.91
N ARG A 28 30.28 -17.98 16.82
CA ARG A 28 29.90 -16.97 15.84
C ARG A 28 28.43 -17.12 15.47
N SER A 29 27.65 -16.08 15.73
CA SER A 29 26.27 -15.99 15.23
C SER A 29 26.27 -15.31 13.86
N VAL A 30 25.57 -15.89 12.91
CA VAL A 30 25.41 -15.38 11.55
C VAL A 30 23.94 -15.44 11.16
N ASN A 31 23.44 -14.35 10.58
CA ASN A 31 22.14 -14.36 9.93
C ASN A 31 22.29 -15.00 8.54
N ALA A 32 21.67 -16.16 8.36
CA ALA A 32 21.76 -16.95 7.14
C ALA A 32 20.46 -16.88 6.34
N GLY A 33 20.52 -16.18 5.20
CA GLY A 33 19.44 -16.16 4.22
C GLY A 33 19.32 -17.50 3.49
N SER A 34 18.09 -17.86 3.14
CA SER A 34 17.73 -19.02 2.33
C SER A 34 18.47 -18.94 1.00
N ASN A 35 19.12 -20.05 0.64
CA ASN A 35 19.93 -20.25 -0.55
C ASN A 35 21.13 -19.29 -0.71
N LYS A 36 21.56 -18.59 0.34
CA LYS A 36 22.76 -17.74 0.33
C LYS A 36 23.98 -18.49 0.85
N GLU A 37 25.08 -18.45 0.10
CA GLU A 37 26.34 -19.06 0.53
C GLU A 37 27.06 -18.19 1.57
N ILE A 38 27.45 -18.81 2.68
CA ILE A 38 28.12 -18.15 3.80
C ILE A 38 29.46 -18.85 4.05
N PRO A 39 30.58 -18.11 4.06
CA PRO A 39 31.88 -18.71 4.33
C PRO A 39 31.98 -19.17 5.79
N LEU A 40 32.49 -20.38 5.98
CA LEU A 40 32.84 -20.87 7.30
C LEU A 40 34.08 -20.13 7.86
N PRO A 41 34.21 -20.02 9.19
CA PRO A 41 35.42 -19.51 9.82
C PRO A 41 36.68 -20.23 9.32
N HIS A 42 37.81 -19.53 9.32
CA HIS A 42 39.11 -20.01 8.80
C HIS A 42 39.11 -20.47 7.33
N GLY A 43 38.05 -20.17 6.57
CA GLY A 43 37.97 -20.50 5.15
C GLY A 43 37.95 -22.01 4.89
N GLU A 44 37.42 -22.82 5.81
CA GLU A 44 37.36 -24.29 5.72
C GLU A 44 36.23 -24.77 4.76
N GLY A 45 35.40 -23.86 4.24
CA GLY A 45 34.35 -24.14 3.27
C GLY A 45 33.28 -23.04 3.24
N THR A 46 32.16 -23.34 2.59
CA THR A 46 30.94 -22.54 2.67
C THR A 46 29.78 -23.39 3.18
N PHE A 47 28.77 -22.76 3.77
CA PHE A 47 27.51 -23.43 4.06
C PHE A 47 26.35 -22.59 3.52
N VAL A 48 25.25 -23.28 3.21
CA VAL A 48 24.02 -22.71 2.66
C VAL A 48 22.85 -23.26 3.46
N VAL A 49 21.89 -22.40 3.78
CA VAL A 49 20.58 -22.82 4.26
C VAL A 49 19.73 -23.14 3.04
N LEU A 50 19.41 -24.40 2.82
CA LEU A 50 18.62 -24.82 1.65
C LEU A 50 17.12 -24.65 1.88
N GLU A 51 16.67 -24.94 3.10
CA GLU A 51 15.25 -24.98 3.43
C GLU A 51 15.05 -24.58 4.88
N ILE A 52 14.00 -23.81 5.15
CA ILE A 52 13.57 -23.40 6.48
C ILE A 52 12.16 -23.96 6.68
N LYS A 53 11.94 -24.71 7.76
CA LYS A 53 10.64 -25.28 8.12
C LYS A 53 10.26 -24.88 9.53
N ASP A 54 9.08 -24.30 9.69
CA ASP A 54 8.52 -23.98 11.02
C ASP A 54 8.19 -25.22 11.83
N ASN A 55 7.79 -26.30 11.17
CA ASN A 55 7.53 -27.57 11.82
C ASN A 55 7.97 -28.74 10.95
N PHE A 56 9.13 -29.30 11.26
CA PHE A 56 9.63 -30.50 10.60
C PHE A 56 9.25 -31.74 11.41
N MET A 57 8.45 -32.64 10.83
CA MET A 57 8.01 -33.90 11.43
C MET A 57 7.39 -33.77 12.83
N ASN A 58 6.65 -32.68 13.11
CA ASN A 58 6.10 -32.39 14.46
C ASN A 58 7.16 -32.25 15.57
N MET A 59 8.42 -32.00 15.21
CA MET A 59 9.53 -31.77 16.13
C MET A 59 9.90 -30.28 16.29
N GLY A 60 9.12 -29.40 15.68
CA GLY A 60 9.31 -27.95 15.73
C GLY A 60 10.21 -27.40 14.63
N PRO A 61 10.69 -26.15 14.80
CA PRO A 61 11.41 -25.44 13.74
C PRO A 61 12.77 -26.04 13.43
N ALA A 62 13.04 -26.23 12.14
CA ALA A 62 14.27 -26.83 11.65
C ALA A 62 14.74 -26.17 10.35
N VAL A 63 16.05 -26.13 10.15
CA VAL A 63 16.69 -25.66 8.92
C VAL A 63 17.55 -26.74 8.31
N LEU A 64 17.47 -26.92 6.99
CA LEU A 64 18.32 -27.82 6.24
C LEU A 64 19.59 -27.07 5.84
N ILE A 65 20.72 -27.46 6.43
CA ILE A 65 22.02 -26.89 6.13
C ILE A 65 22.75 -27.81 5.15
N LYS A 66 23.33 -27.22 4.11
CA LYS A 66 24.29 -27.86 3.21
C LYS A 66 25.65 -27.22 3.41
N VAL A 67 26.62 -28.01 3.84
CA VAL A 67 28.02 -27.60 3.96
C VAL A 67 28.79 -28.10 2.74
N LYS A 68 29.51 -27.18 2.09
CA LYS A 68 30.47 -27.45 1.01
C LYS A 68 31.88 -27.18 1.55
N PRO A 69 32.59 -28.21 2.05
CA PRO A 69 33.96 -28.02 2.50
C PRO A 69 34.87 -27.70 1.30
N LYS A 70 36.02 -27.05 1.55
CA LYS A 70 37.04 -26.86 0.49
C LYS A 70 37.63 -28.17 -0.01
N GLN A 71 37.63 -29.19 0.85
CA GLN A 71 38.20 -30.50 0.56
C GLN A 71 37.28 -31.58 1.18
N GLY A 72 36.78 -32.49 0.35
CA GLY A 72 35.84 -33.54 0.75
C GLY A 72 34.43 -33.36 0.18
N ASP A 73 33.54 -34.25 0.59
CA ASP A 73 32.17 -34.30 0.06
C ASP A 73 31.24 -33.28 0.71
N GLN A 74 30.23 -32.86 -0.04
CA GLN A 74 29.19 -31.95 0.47
C GLN A 74 28.25 -32.72 1.40
N ILE A 75 28.02 -32.18 2.60
CA ILE A 75 27.18 -32.84 3.62
C ILE A 75 25.92 -32.00 3.83
N ARG A 76 24.79 -32.68 4.02
CA ARG A 76 23.49 -32.05 4.29
C ARG A 76 22.89 -32.62 5.56
N PHE A 77 22.45 -31.76 6.46
CA PHE A 77 21.83 -32.17 7.71
C PHE A 77 20.84 -31.12 8.21
N TRP A 78 19.84 -31.58 8.96
CA TRP A 78 18.85 -30.73 9.62
C TRP A 78 19.39 -30.24 10.96
N VAL A 79 19.13 -28.97 11.25
CA VAL A 79 19.44 -28.34 12.53
C VAL A 79 18.14 -27.84 13.14
N PHE A 80 17.84 -28.34 14.34
CA PHE A 80 16.61 -28.03 15.06
C PHE A 80 16.85 -26.94 16.10
N GLN A 81 15.88 -26.03 16.26
CA GLN A 81 15.93 -25.01 17.32
C GLN A 81 15.87 -25.66 18.72
N HIS A 82 15.04 -26.69 18.88
CA HIS A 82 14.76 -27.32 20.17
C HIS A 82 15.42 -28.71 20.31
N HIS A 83 16.69 -28.85 19.90
CA HIS A 83 17.42 -30.11 19.95
C HIS A 83 17.39 -30.81 21.32
N GLU A 84 17.48 -30.06 22.43
CA GLU A 84 17.38 -30.57 23.80
C GLU A 84 16.04 -31.28 24.08
N ARG A 85 14.92 -30.70 23.63
CA ARG A 85 13.59 -31.30 23.82
C ARG A 85 13.45 -32.58 22.99
N ILE A 86 13.93 -32.55 21.74
CA ILE A 86 13.90 -33.71 20.84
C ILE A 86 14.73 -34.85 21.42
N SER A 87 15.91 -34.56 21.96
CA SER A 87 16.77 -35.57 22.60
C SER A 87 16.11 -36.22 23.82
N ARG A 88 15.40 -35.42 24.64
CA ARG A 88 14.63 -35.94 25.78
C ARG A 88 13.46 -36.82 25.37
N GLN A 89 12.76 -36.46 24.29
CA GLN A 89 11.61 -37.22 23.79
C GLN A 89 12.02 -38.47 23.01
N PHE A 90 13.12 -38.38 22.26
CA PHE A 90 13.66 -39.45 21.42
C PHE A 90 15.17 -39.62 21.67
N PRO A 91 15.56 -40.30 22.75
CA PRO A 91 16.98 -40.49 23.08
C PRO A 91 17.72 -41.22 21.96
N GLY A 92 18.92 -40.71 21.62
CA GLY A 92 19.80 -41.27 20.59
C GLY A 92 19.32 -41.09 19.14
N ILE A 93 18.33 -40.22 18.86
CA ILE A 93 17.88 -39.97 17.48
C ILE A 93 18.98 -39.33 16.62
N PHE A 94 19.79 -38.44 17.20
CA PHE A 94 20.87 -37.74 16.51
C PHE A 94 22.09 -38.62 16.21
N ASP A 95 22.30 -39.67 17.00
CA ASP A 95 23.36 -40.66 16.75
C ASP A 95 22.94 -41.68 15.71
N ARG A 96 21.66 -42.10 15.74
CA ARG A 96 21.09 -43.04 14.77
C ARG A 96 20.89 -42.44 13.38
N PHE A 97 20.59 -41.15 13.31
CA PHE A 97 20.36 -40.44 12.05
C PHE A 97 21.36 -39.29 11.88
N PRO A 98 22.52 -39.53 11.24
CA PRO A 98 23.52 -38.49 10.97
C PRO A 98 22.96 -37.28 10.22
N LYS A 99 21.91 -37.47 9.41
CA LYS A 99 21.19 -36.40 8.70
C LYS A 99 20.45 -35.41 9.61
N LEU A 100 20.23 -35.75 10.88
CA LEU A 100 19.60 -34.87 11.88
C LEU A 100 20.62 -34.29 12.85
N ASN A 101 21.88 -34.71 12.76
CA ASN A 101 22.90 -34.34 13.73
C ASN A 101 23.43 -32.92 13.43
N PRO A 102 23.23 -31.94 14.33
CA PRO A 102 23.73 -30.57 14.14
C PRO A 102 25.26 -30.46 14.16
N SER A 103 25.96 -31.50 14.61
CA SER A 103 27.43 -31.61 14.63
C SER A 103 27.95 -32.61 13.60
N ALA A 104 27.18 -32.87 12.53
CA ALA A 104 27.59 -33.77 11.46
C ALA A 104 28.89 -33.33 10.76
N PHE A 105 29.23 -32.03 10.82
CA PHE A 105 30.46 -31.47 10.25
C PHE A 105 31.43 -31.01 11.35
N LYS A 106 32.25 -31.92 11.87
CA LYS A 106 33.29 -31.60 12.87
C LYS A 106 34.36 -30.67 12.26
N PRO A 107 34.91 -29.70 13.02
CA PRO A 107 34.70 -29.42 14.45
C PRO A 107 33.54 -28.43 14.75
N TYR A 108 32.64 -28.19 13.80
CA TYR A 108 31.54 -27.23 13.95
C TYR A 108 30.26 -27.90 14.44
N THR A 109 29.61 -27.22 15.38
CA THR A 109 28.23 -27.49 15.77
C THR A 109 27.38 -26.32 15.33
N PHE A 110 26.34 -26.59 14.55
CA PHE A 110 25.39 -25.59 14.09
C PHE A 110 24.18 -25.60 15.01
N LEU A 111 23.83 -24.43 15.56
CA LEU A 111 22.68 -24.26 16.44
C LEU A 111 21.74 -23.25 15.80
N LEU A 112 20.47 -23.60 15.68
CA LEU A 112 19.43 -22.69 15.22
C LEU A 112 18.96 -21.87 16.43
N GLU A 113 19.26 -20.57 16.47
CA GLU A 113 18.82 -19.68 17.55
C GLU A 113 17.39 -19.19 17.30
N GLY A 114 17.07 -18.86 16.05
CA GLY A 114 15.74 -18.43 15.65
C GLY A 114 15.58 -18.34 14.14
N ILE A 115 14.33 -18.34 13.70
CA ILE A 115 13.94 -18.04 12.32
C ILE A 115 13.36 -16.63 12.34
N GLU A 116 13.79 -15.78 11.41
CA GLU A 116 13.23 -14.44 11.28
C GLU A 116 11.80 -14.61 10.78
N SER A 117 10.79 -14.28 11.59
CA SER A 117 9.39 -14.43 11.21
C SER A 117 8.93 -13.15 10.51
N LYS A 118 8.39 -13.28 9.30
CA LYS A 118 7.73 -12.16 8.63
C LYS A 118 6.27 -12.17 9.03
N TYR A 119 5.87 -11.17 9.82
CA TYR A 119 4.47 -10.96 10.16
C TYR A 119 3.73 -10.51 8.90
N TYR A 120 2.75 -11.29 8.44
CA TYR A 120 1.82 -10.83 7.43
C TYR A 120 0.54 -10.36 8.13
N THR A 121 0.25 -9.08 8.01
CA THR A 121 -1.09 -8.57 8.30
C THR A 121 -1.91 -8.74 7.03
N GLY A 122 -2.90 -9.62 7.06
CA GLY A 122 -3.95 -9.68 6.04
C GLY A 122 -4.81 -8.42 6.13
N LEU A 123 -4.28 -7.29 5.67
CA LEU A 123 -5.04 -6.06 5.49
C LEU A 123 -6.02 -6.31 4.34
N GLN A 124 -7.19 -6.82 4.69
CA GLN A 124 -8.31 -6.96 3.76
C GLN A 124 -8.78 -5.56 3.40
N VAL A 125 -8.27 -5.04 2.30
CA VAL A 125 -8.74 -3.78 1.72
C VAL A 125 -10.05 -4.08 1.00
N SER A 126 -11.16 -3.91 1.70
CA SER A 126 -12.49 -3.90 1.09
C SER A 126 -12.59 -2.66 0.21
N LYS A 127 -12.43 -2.85 -1.11
CA LYS A 127 -12.65 -1.81 -2.10
C LYS A 127 -14.04 -1.98 -2.66
N ASP A 128 -14.98 -1.15 -2.20
CA ASP A 128 -16.35 -1.17 -2.68
C ASP A 128 -16.45 -0.44 -4.03
N PRO A 129 -16.73 -1.15 -5.14
CA PRO A 129 -16.76 -0.56 -6.48
C PRO A 129 -17.93 0.42 -6.69
N GLY A 130 -18.89 0.49 -5.76
CA GLY A 130 -20.03 1.40 -5.81
C GLY A 130 -19.73 2.81 -5.29
N VAL A 131 -18.68 3.01 -4.50
CA VAL A 131 -18.35 4.32 -3.90
C VAL A 131 -18.13 5.41 -4.97
N PRO A 132 -17.39 5.17 -6.07
CA PRO A 132 -17.25 6.16 -7.13
C PRO A 132 -18.58 6.57 -7.80
N VAL A 133 -19.52 5.63 -7.94
CA VAL A 133 -20.83 5.87 -8.57
C VAL A 133 -21.70 6.77 -7.68
N VAL A 134 -21.68 6.55 -6.37
CA VAL A 134 -22.39 7.40 -5.40
C VAL A 134 -21.86 8.82 -5.42
N TRP A 135 -20.54 9.00 -5.45
CA TRP A 135 -19.91 10.32 -5.57
C TRP A 135 -20.29 11.03 -6.88
N ALA A 136 -20.30 10.30 -8.00
CA ALA A 136 -20.72 10.86 -9.29
C ALA A 136 -22.17 11.38 -9.24
N GLY A 137 -23.10 10.60 -8.65
CA GLY A 137 -24.49 11.03 -8.46
C GLY A 137 -24.62 12.25 -7.54
N PHE A 138 -23.90 12.25 -6.42
CA PHE A 138 -23.88 13.37 -5.49
C PHE A 138 -23.39 14.67 -6.16
N PHE A 139 -22.30 14.61 -6.91
CA PHE A 139 -21.78 15.77 -7.66
C PHE A 139 -22.77 16.29 -8.69
N LEU A 140 -23.48 15.41 -9.40
CA LEU A 140 -24.47 15.79 -10.41
C LEU A 140 -25.67 16.52 -9.78
N ILE A 141 -26.13 16.07 -8.60
CA ILE A 141 -27.20 16.74 -7.85
C ILE A 141 -26.75 18.13 -7.40
N VAL A 142 -25.56 18.24 -6.82
CA VAL A 142 -25.00 19.53 -6.39
C VAL A 142 -24.88 20.49 -7.57
N ALA A 143 -24.36 20.04 -8.70
CA ALA A 143 -24.25 20.85 -9.92
C ALA A 143 -25.63 21.31 -10.43
N GLY A 144 -26.62 20.41 -10.45
CA GLY A 144 -28.01 20.74 -10.85
C GLY A 144 -28.64 21.79 -9.94
N LEU A 145 -28.45 21.68 -8.63
CA LEU A 145 -28.87 22.68 -7.65
C LEU A 145 -28.19 24.03 -7.91
N PHE A 146 -26.88 24.04 -8.17
CA PHE A 146 -26.15 25.27 -8.52
C PHE A 146 -26.74 25.92 -9.77
N ILE A 147 -26.94 25.17 -10.86
CA ILE A 147 -27.51 25.71 -12.10
C ILE A 147 -28.90 26.29 -11.86
N THR A 148 -29.74 25.57 -11.11
CA THR A 148 -31.13 25.98 -10.83
C THR A 148 -31.18 27.23 -9.96
N PHE A 149 -30.33 27.32 -8.94
CA PHE A 149 -30.29 28.50 -8.08
C PHE A 149 -29.60 29.70 -8.73
N PHE A 150 -28.63 29.50 -9.62
CA PHE A 150 -27.89 30.61 -10.24
C PHE A 150 -28.49 31.08 -11.57
N THR A 151 -29.38 30.31 -12.20
CA THR A 151 -30.12 30.77 -13.38
C THR A 151 -31.24 31.73 -12.96
N SER A 152 -30.94 33.03 -12.93
CA SER A 152 -31.95 34.07 -12.72
C SER A 152 -32.64 34.38 -14.05
N HIS A 153 -33.90 33.97 -14.21
CA HIS A 153 -34.71 34.39 -15.35
C HIS A 153 -34.93 35.91 -15.31
N ARG A 154 -34.46 36.60 -16.35
CA ARG A 154 -34.70 38.03 -16.61
C ARG A 154 -35.69 38.13 -17.76
N ARG A 155 -36.75 38.94 -17.60
CA ARG A 155 -37.74 39.22 -18.66
C ARG A 155 -37.75 40.71 -18.94
N LEU A 156 -37.58 41.07 -20.21
CA LEU A 156 -37.61 42.46 -20.68
C LEU A 156 -38.79 42.63 -21.62
N TRP A 157 -39.51 43.73 -21.48
CA TRP A 157 -40.58 44.17 -22.36
C TRP A 157 -40.23 45.54 -22.90
N ILE A 158 -40.33 45.71 -24.22
CA ILE A 158 -40.07 46.97 -24.90
C ILE A 158 -41.37 47.35 -25.61
N LYS A 159 -41.90 48.53 -25.30
CA LYS A 159 -43.08 49.11 -25.94
C LYS A 159 -42.65 50.35 -26.71
N VAL A 160 -42.92 50.38 -28.01
CA VAL A 160 -42.65 51.54 -28.87
C VAL A 160 -43.99 52.10 -29.32
N LEU A 161 -44.25 53.37 -29.02
CA LEU A 161 -45.44 54.11 -29.41
C LEU A 161 -45.01 55.30 -30.26
N GLN A 162 -45.76 55.61 -31.32
CA GLN A 162 -45.49 56.75 -32.18
C GLN A 162 -46.60 57.78 -31.98
N GLN A 163 -46.25 58.99 -31.56
CA GLN A 163 -47.20 60.06 -31.28
C GLN A 163 -46.65 61.41 -31.79
N ASP A 164 -47.45 62.12 -32.59
CA ASP A 164 -47.16 63.45 -33.16
C ASP A 164 -45.74 63.65 -33.71
N GLY A 165 -45.31 62.72 -34.57
CA GLY A 165 -44.00 62.78 -35.24
C GLY A 165 -42.80 62.45 -34.34
N LYS A 166 -43.03 62.02 -33.10
CA LYS A 166 -42.01 61.53 -32.16
C LYS A 166 -42.26 60.06 -31.82
N SER A 167 -41.19 59.30 -31.58
CA SER A 167 -41.29 57.91 -31.12
C SER A 167 -40.98 57.85 -29.62
N GLU A 168 -41.93 57.36 -28.82
CA GLU A 168 -41.76 57.08 -27.40
C GLU A 168 -41.42 55.61 -27.22
N ILE A 169 -40.30 55.32 -26.56
CA ILE A 169 -39.83 53.97 -26.27
C ILE A 169 -39.88 53.80 -24.75
N SER A 170 -40.74 52.90 -24.26
CA SER A 170 -40.81 52.51 -22.86
C SER A 170 -40.24 51.10 -22.69
N VAL A 171 -39.28 50.93 -21.78
CA VAL A 171 -38.66 49.63 -21.46
C VAL A 171 -39.01 49.26 -20.02
N ALA A 172 -39.55 48.06 -19.81
CA ALA A 172 -39.85 47.51 -18.49
C ALA A 172 -39.17 46.16 -18.32
N GLY A 173 -38.52 45.94 -17.18
CA GLY A 173 -37.81 44.70 -16.88
C GLY A 173 -38.27 44.07 -15.58
N MET A 174 -38.28 42.74 -15.52
CA MET A 174 -38.52 41.97 -14.30
C MET A 174 -37.39 40.94 -14.14
N ALA A 175 -36.70 40.99 -13.00
CA ALA A 175 -35.67 40.02 -12.61
C ALA A 175 -35.94 39.48 -11.20
N ASN A 176 -35.94 38.17 -11.05
CA ASN A 176 -36.34 37.51 -9.79
C ASN A 176 -35.27 37.58 -8.68
N LYS A 177 -33.97 37.69 -9.03
CA LYS A 177 -32.87 37.74 -8.05
C LYS A 177 -32.07 39.05 -8.00
N ASN A 178 -32.09 39.85 -9.07
CA ASN A 178 -31.33 41.10 -9.12
C ASN A 178 -32.11 42.22 -9.84
N PRO A 179 -33.19 42.75 -9.23
CA PRO A 179 -33.95 43.85 -9.81
C PRO A 179 -33.12 45.13 -9.95
N VAL A 180 -32.25 45.44 -8.98
CA VAL A 180 -31.42 46.65 -8.97
C VAL A 180 -30.35 46.63 -10.06
N GLY A 181 -29.70 45.48 -10.29
CA GLY A 181 -28.74 45.33 -11.38
C GLY A 181 -29.37 45.43 -12.76
N LEU A 182 -30.59 44.90 -12.92
CA LEU A 182 -31.35 45.03 -14.17
C LEU A 182 -31.74 46.49 -14.43
N GLU A 183 -32.17 47.23 -13.40
CA GLU A 183 -32.55 48.64 -13.52
C GLU A 183 -31.36 49.51 -13.96
N ARG A 184 -30.17 49.24 -13.41
CA ARG A 184 -28.93 49.94 -13.79
C ARG A 184 -28.54 49.66 -15.24
N GLU A 185 -28.61 48.40 -15.67
CA GLU A 185 -28.33 47.96 -17.04
C GLU A 185 -29.34 48.57 -18.03
N ILE A 186 -30.63 48.64 -17.68
CA ILE A 186 -31.66 49.31 -18.49
C ILE A 186 -31.38 50.82 -18.58
N HIS A 187 -30.97 51.46 -17.48
CA HIS A 187 -30.68 52.89 -17.47
C HIS A 187 -29.46 53.26 -18.33
N GLU A 188 -28.40 52.44 -18.27
CA GLU A 188 -27.21 52.59 -19.13
C GLU A 188 -27.58 52.41 -20.61
N LEU A 189 -28.32 51.36 -20.96
CA LEU A 189 -28.79 51.12 -22.34
C LEU A 189 -29.68 52.25 -22.86
N LEU A 190 -30.60 52.77 -22.02
CA LEU A 190 -31.42 53.93 -22.38
C LEU A 190 -30.59 55.21 -22.56
N GLY A 191 -29.53 55.37 -21.78
CA GLY A 191 -28.57 56.47 -21.91
C GLY A 191 -27.83 56.43 -23.25
N GLU A 192 -27.29 55.27 -23.63
CA GLU A 192 -26.61 55.06 -24.91
C GLU A 192 -27.57 55.22 -26.11
N LEU A 193 -28.80 54.70 -26.00
CA LEU A 193 -29.84 54.89 -27.00
C LEU A 193 -30.18 56.38 -27.17
N LYS A 194 -30.32 57.14 -26.08
CA LYS A 194 -30.59 58.58 -26.15
C LYS A 194 -29.42 59.36 -26.75
N ALA A 195 -28.18 58.99 -26.44
CA ALA A 195 -27.00 59.61 -27.02
C ALA A 195 -26.90 59.36 -28.54
N SER A 196 -27.05 58.12 -28.97
CA SER A 196 -26.99 57.74 -30.40
C SER A 196 -28.14 58.31 -31.24
N LEU A 197 -29.34 58.42 -30.67
CA LEU A 197 -30.48 59.09 -31.32
C LEU A 197 -30.33 60.62 -31.34
N GLY A 198 -29.65 61.21 -30.34
CA GLY A 198 -29.34 62.63 -30.28
C GLY A 198 -28.31 63.08 -31.31
N GLU A 199 -27.29 62.27 -31.56
CA GLU A 199 -26.27 62.56 -32.59
C GLU A 199 -26.84 62.49 -34.02
N ARG A 200 -27.75 61.56 -34.31
CA ARG A 200 -28.42 61.46 -35.62
C ARG A 200 -29.35 62.63 -35.96
N LYS A 201 -29.70 63.50 -34.99
CA LYS A 201 -30.55 64.66 -35.22
C LYS A 201 -29.75 65.92 -35.60
N ASN A 202 -28.42 65.90 -35.42
CA ASN A 202 -27.51 67.02 -35.69
C ASN A 202 -26.62 66.80 -36.93
N ALA A 203 -26.85 65.73 -37.70
CA ALA A 203 -26.27 65.47 -39.02
C ALA A 203 -27.35 65.64 -40.09
#